data_AF-A0A3D1ZB81-F1
#
_entry.id   AF-A0A3D1ZB81-F1
#
_cell.length_a   1.000
_cell.length_b   1.000
_cell.length_c   1.000
_cell.angle_alpha   90.00
_cell.angle_beta   90.00
_cell.angle_gamma   90.00
#
_symmetry.space_group_name_H-M   'P 1'
#
loop_
_entity.id
_entity.type
_entity.pdbx_description
1 polymer ?
#
loop_
_entity_poly.entity_id
_entity_poly.type
_entity_poly.pdbx_seq_one_letter_code
_entity_poly.pdbx_strand_id
1 'polypeptide(L)'
;QHSELMRISAQLDHNIPLYLTTGNCDVGNTPSAESLRIYREKFGNDNYSFDFHGSHFIVLNSSICLDPSEVPEEWDSLVDFVRSDLDAHSPTSKHTIMFMHHPLFADSADDPNRDIRYIPRERRSVLLSQLRKHEASGVFTGHWHENHYSSDGDMLMIISGPVGYPLGDDPSGLRIVKVYDDRIEHEYFGMDDLPNTVELKSAIGRASSTH
;
A
#
# COMPACT_ATOMS: atom_id res chain seq x y z
N GLN A 1 2.20 18.24 14.40
CA GLN A 1 1.83 16.86 14.00
C GLN A 1 3.08 16.07 13.63
N HIS A 2 3.86 16.47 12.61
CA HIS A 2 5.12 15.77 12.23
C HIS A 2 6.05 15.44 13.40
N SER A 3 6.44 16.42 14.23
CA SER A 3 7.39 16.17 15.34
C SER A 3 6.86 15.16 16.36
N GLU A 4 5.54 15.12 16.55
CA GLU A 4 4.92 14.17 17.48
C GLU A 4 4.85 12.76 16.89
N LEU A 5 4.54 12.65 15.59
CA LEU A 5 4.65 11.38 14.86
C LEU A 5 6.07 10.81 15.00
N MET A 6 7.10 11.62 14.71
CA MET A 6 8.49 11.16 14.80
C MET A 6 8.90 10.79 16.24
N ARG A 7 8.44 11.55 17.25
CA ARG A 7 8.69 11.24 18.66
C ARG A 7 8.06 9.91 19.08
N ILE A 8 6.84 9.63 18.63
CA ILE A 8 6.14 8.37 18.96
C ILE A 8 6.78 7.20 18.19
N SER A 9 6.98 7.35 16.89
CA SER A 9 7.58 6.33 16.03
C SER A 9 9.01 5.96 16.43
N ALA A 10 9.77 6.89 17.02
CA ALA A 10 11.11 6.60 17.56
C ALA A 10 11.10 5.62 18.76
N GLN A 11 9.93 5.28 19.31
CA GLN A 11 9.79 4.26 20.35
C GLN A 11 9.62 2.85 19.78
N LEU A 12 9.48 2.68 18.46
CA LEU A 12 9.50 1.36 17.84
C LEU A 12 10.86 0.69 18.10
N ASP A 13 10.84 -0.64 18.26
CA ASP A 13 12.09 -1.40 18.30
C ASP A 13 12.90 -1.10 17.04
N HIS A 14 14.19 -0.82 17.20
CA HIS A 14 15.09 -0.47 16.10
C HIS A 14 15.18 -1.52 14.98
N ASN A 15 14.76 -2.77 15.23
CA ASN A 15 14.69 -3.82 14.22
C ASN A 15 13.38 -3.81 13.41
N ILE A 16 12.43 -2.93 13.74
CA ILE A 16 11.18 -2.74 13.01
C ILE A 16 11.31 -1.49 12.13
N PRO A 17 11.57 -1.64 10.82
CA PRO A 17 11.65 -0.50 9.92
C PRO A 17 10.28 0.18 9.78
N LEU A 18 10.30 1.51 9.71
CA LEU A 18 9.13 2.32 9.42
C LEU A 18 9.16 2.81 7.97
N TYR A 19 8.15 2.44 7.20
CA TYR A 19 7.93 2.90 5.84
C TYR A 19 6.68 3.78 5.82
N LEU A 20 6.81 5.01 5.33
CA LEU A 20 5.74 6.00 5.27
C LEU A 20 5.16 6.10 3.86
N THR A 21 3.84 6.20 3.76
CA THR A 21 3.13 6.48 2.50
C THR A 21 2.42 7.82 2.58
N THR A 22 2.30 8.49 1.45
CA THR A 22 1.70 9.82 1.33
C THR A 22 0.19 9.72 1.09
N GLY A 23 -0.60 10.49 1.84
CA GLY A 23 -2.04 10.66 1.61
C GLY A 23 -2.44 12.07 1.19
N ASN A 24 -3.71 12.23 0.85
CA ASN A 24 -4.26 13.54 0.48
C ASN A 24 -4.23 14.56 1.63
N CYS A 25 -4.25 14.12 2.88
CA CYS A 25 -4.05 15.00 4.04
C CYS A 25 -2.63 15.59 4.11
N ASP A 26 -1.66 14.98 3.43
CA ASP A 26 -0.25 15.42 3.43
C ASP A 26 0.05 16.38 2.28
N VAL A 27 -0.47 16.10 1.08
CA VAL A 27 -0.14 16.83 -0.16
C VAL A 27 -1.35 17.36 -0.93
N GLY A 28 -2.58 17.08 -0.49
CA GLY A 28 -3.82 17.42 -1.19
C GLY A 28 -4.30 16.30 -2.13
N ASN A 29 -5.55 16.42 -2.61
CA ASN A 29 -6.08 15.54 -3.66
C ASN A 29 -5.47 15.87 -5.03
N THR A 30 -5.18 17.15 -5.25
CA THR A 30 -4.45 17.69 -6.41
C THR A 30 -3.16 18.29 -5.87
N PRO A 31 -2.04 17.52 -5.82
CA PRO A 31 -0.81 18.01 -5.24
C PRO A 31 -0.17 19.09 -6.11
N SER A 32 0.38 20.11 -5.45
CA SER A 32 1.22 21.14 -6.07
C SER A 32 2.71 20.83 -5.87
N ALA A 33 3.59 21.39 -6.72
CA ALA A 33 5.04 21.28 -6.54
C ALA A 33 5.51 21.73 -5.14
N GLU A 34 4.85 22.74 -4.56
CA GLU A 34 5.14 23.21 -3.20
C GLU A 34 4.78 22.15 -2.15
N SER A 35 3.58 21.56 -2.24
CA SER A 35 3.14 20.52 -1.31
C SER A 35 4.03 19.28 -1.34
N LEU A 36 4.45 18.85 -2.55
CA LEU A 36 5.39 17.75 -2.72
C LEU A 36 6.76 18.08 -2.14
N ARG A 37 7.28 19.29 -2.37
CA ARG A 37 8.56 19.72 -1.80
C ARG A 37 8.52 19.71 -0.27
N ILE A 38 7.47 20.30 0.33
CA ILE A 38 7.29 20.32 1.78
C ILE A 38 7.19 18.90 2.36
N TYR A 39 6.48 17.99 1.68
CA TYR A 39 6.41 16.60 2.11
C TYR A 39 7.79 15.95 2.05
N ARG A 40 8.48 16.06 0.92
CA ARG A 40 9.80 15.43 0.70
C ARG A 40 10.87 15.94 1.66
N GLU A 41 10.87 17.24 1.98
CA GLU A 41 11.75 17.83 2.99
C GLU A 41 11.53 17.25 4.40
N LYS A 42 10.29 16.85 4.71
CA LYS A 42 9.92 16.34 6.03
C LYS A 42 10.04 14.82 6.14
N PHE A 43 9.53 14.10 5.17
CA PHE A 43 9.30 12.65 5.24
C PHE A 43 10.19 11.84 4.29
N GLY A 44 10.92 12.50 3.39
CA GLY A 44 11.72 11.84 2.37
C GLY A 44 10.92 11.51 1.10
N ASN A 45 11.39 10.55 0.33
CA ASN A 45 10.79 10.20 -0.96
C ASN A 45 9.32 9.78 -0.79
N ASP A 46 8.48 10.24 -1.71
CA ASP A 46 7.04 9.96 -1.77
C ASP A 46 6.69 8.86 -2.80
N ASN A 47 7.66 8.46 -3.62
CA ASN A 47 7.64 7.21 -4.38
C ASN A 47 8.99 6.49 -4.14
N TYR A 48 8.95 5.24 -3.69
CA TYR A 48 10.14 4.42 -3.44
C TYR A 48 9.80 2.94 -3.33
N SER A 49 10.82 2.09 -3.33
CA SER A 49 10.66 0.64 -3.19
C SER A 49 11.74 0.06 -2.27
N PHE A 50 11.51 -1.16 -1.81
CA PHE A 50 12.45 -1.91 -0.99
C PHE A 50 12.20 -3.41 -1.09
N ASP A 51 13.27 -4.19 -0.94
CA ASP A 51 13.18 -5.64 -0.85
C ASP A 51 13.30 -6.08 0.61
N PHE A 52 12.45 -7.04 1.00
CA PHE A 52 12.50 -7.61 2.34
C PHE A 52 12.11 -9.09 2.29
N HIS A 53 13.00 -9.96 2.80
CA HIS A 53 12.81 -11.41 2.87
C HIS A 53 12.34 -12.06 1.54
N GLY A 54 12.90 -11.63 0.42
CA GLY A 54 12.58 -12.19 -0.90
C GLY A 54 11.23 -11.72 -1.49
N SER A 55 10.62 -10.70 -0.90
CA SER A 55 9.48 -9.98 -1.45
C SER A 55 9.87 -8.55 -1.79
N HIS A 56 9.24 -8.01 -2.82
CA HIS A 56 9.44 -6.64 -3.28
C HIS A 56 8.24 -5.78 -2.90
N PHE A 57 8.52 -4.60 -2.37
CA PHE A 57 7.52 -3.65 -1.91
C PHE A 57 7.70 -2.31 -2.61
N ILE A 58 6.61 -1.75 -3.10
CA ILE A 58 6.58 -0.43 -3.73
C ILE A 58 5.60 0.48 -3.00
N VAL A 59 6.01 1.72 -2.76
CA VAL A 59 5.21 2.75 -2.08
C VAL A 59 5.00 3.92 -3.02
N LEU A 60 3.75 4.31 -3.24
CA LEU A 60 3.41 5.37 -4.19
C LEU A 60 2.64 6.53 -3.55
N ASN A 61 2.92 7.74 -4.02
CA ASN A 61 2.12 8.93 -3.76
C ASN A 61 0.86 8.90 -4.62
N SER A 62 -0.17 8.27 -4.08
CA SER A 62 -1.46 8.13 -4.76
C SER A 62 -2.19 9.45 -5.06
N SER A 63 -1.82 10.58 -4.46
CA SER A 63 -2.43 11.87 -4.83
C SER A 63 -2.03 12.31 -6.24
N ILE A 64 -0.81 11.98 -6.69
CA ILE A 64 -0.39 12.18 -8.09
C ILE A 64 -1.22 11.28 -9.01
N CYS A 65 -1.49 10.03 -8.58
CA CYS A 65 -2.38 9.13 -9.32
C CYS A 65 -3.84 9.62 -9.32
N LEU A 66 -4.27 10.36 -8.29
CA LEU A 66 -5.63 10.84 -8.15
C LEU A 66 -5.89 12.04 -9.05
N ASP A 67 -5.03 13.05 -9.01
CA ASP A 67 -5.14 14.23 -9.87
C ASP A 67 -3.78 14.96 -10.04
N PRO A 68 -3.02 14.68 -11.10
CA PRO A 68 -1.72 15.30 -11.34
C PRO A 68 -1.81 16.67 -12.04
N SER A 69 -2.98 17.33 -12.12
CA SER A 69 -3.15 18.49 -13.02
C SER A 69 -2.22 19.68 -12.75
N GLU A 70 -1.71 19.82 -11.52
CA GLU A 70 -0.75 20.87 -11.16
C GLU A 70 0.72 20.43 -11.27
N VAL A 71 0.96 19.13 -11.47
CA VAL A 71 2.29 18.49 -11.54
C VAL A 71 2.30 17.34 -12.56
N PRO A 72 1.93 17.58 -13.83
CA PRO A 72 1.77 16.51 -14.83
C PRO A 72 3.06 15.69 -15.04
N GLU A 73 4.23 16.30 -14.93
CA GLU A 73 5.54 15.63 -15.03
C GLU A 73 5.81 14.62 -13.90
N GLU A 74 5.19 14.80 -12.73
CA GLU A 74 5.30 13.88 -11.61
C GLU A 74 4.51 12.60 -11.88
N TRP A 75 3.43 12.66 -12.66
CA TRP A 75 2.72 11.47 -13.12
C TRP A 75 3.58 10.64 -14.07
N ASP A 76 4.20 11.27 -15.06
CA ASP A 76 5.08 10.57 -16.00
C ASP A 76 6.26 9.92 -15.27
N SER A 77 6.87 10.66 -14.33
CA SER A 77 7.96 10.16 -13.48
C SER A 77 7.53 8.97 -12.61
N LEU A 78 6.32 9.01 -12.05
CA LEU A 78 5.75 7.93 -11.25
C LEU A 78 5.51 6.68 -12.10
N VAL A 79 4.94 6.82 -13.30
CA VAL A 79 4.69 5.69 -14.21
C VAL A 79 6.01 5.05 -14.65
N ASP A 80 7.00 5.86 -14.99
CA ASP A 80 8.33 5.37 -15.36
C ASP A 80 9.01 4.66 -14.18
N PHE A 81 8.91 5.21 -12.96
CA PHE A 81 9.39 4.56 -11.74
C PHE A 81 8.73 3.19 -11.55
N VAL A 82 7.40 3.10 -11.55
CA VAL A 82 6.66 1.84 -11.36
C VAL A 82 7.09 0.80 -12.39
N ARG A 83 7.16 1.17 -13.67
CA ARG A 83 7.55 0.24 -14.73
C ARG A 83 8.97 -0.27 -14.53
N SER A 84 9.92 0.63 -14.35
CA SER A 84 11.34 0.26 -14.22
C SER A 84 11.64 -0.52 -12.95
N ASP A 85 10.99 -0.18 -11.85
CA ASP A 85 11.15 -0.84 -10.56
C ASP A 85 10.61 -2.27 -10.59
N LEU A 86 9.39 -2.46 -11.11
CA LEU A 86 8.79 -3.80 -11.23
C LEU A 86 9.53 -4.68 -12.24
N ASP A 87 9.98 -4.13 -13.37
CA ASP A 87 10.81 -4.86 -14.35
C ASP A 87 12.13 -5.35 -13.75
N ALA A 88 12.71 -4.59 -12.82
CA ALA A 88 13.99 -4.93 -12.20
C ALA A 88 13.86 -5.96 -11.06
N HIS A 89 12.80 -5.89 -10.25
CA HIS A 89 12.74 -6.62 -8.97
C HIS A 89 11.67 -7.71 -8.89
N SER A 90 10.56 -7.59 -9.63
CA SER A 90 9.48 -8.58 -9.55
C SER A 90 9.89 -10.00 -10.03
N PRO A 91 10.71 -10.17 -11.09
CA PRO A 91 11.02 -11.51 -11.62
C PRO A 91 11.74 -12.45 -10.65
N THR A 92 12.35 -11.90 -9.59
CA THR A 92 13.09 -12.66 -8.57
C THR A 92 12.38 -12.67 -7.22
N SER A 93 11.23 -12.01 -7.11
CA SER A 93 10.49 -11.83 -5.87
C SER A 93 9.36 -12.85 -5.73
N LYS A 94 9.17 -13.37 -4.52
CA LYS A 94 8.04 -14.28 -4.19
C LYS A 94 6.71 -13.52 -4.19
N HIS A 95 6.74 -12.29 -3.69
CA HIS A 95 5.60 -11.39 -3.67
C HIS A 95 6.01 -10.01 -4.16
N THR A 96 5.13 -9.37 -4.91
CA THR A 96 5.17 -7.94 -5.19
C THR A 96 3.97 -7.30 -4.51
N ILE A 97 4.20 -6.34 -3.61
CA ILE A 97 3.14 -5.69 -2.83
C ILE A 97 3.25 -4.17 -2.97
N MET A 98 2.14 -3.51 -3.26
CA MET A 98 2.06 -2.05 -3.38
C MET A 98 1.35 -1.43 -2.18
N PHE A 99 1.91 -0.35 -1.64
CA PHE A 99 1.28 0.51 -0.64
C PHE A 99 1.00 1.90 -1.21
N MET A 100 -0.22 2.38 -1.03
CA MET A 100 -0.62 3.71 -1.48
C MET A 100 -1.84 4.18 -0.69
N HIS A 101 -2.10 5.48 -0.56
CA HIS A 101 -3.24 5.94 0.25
C HIS A 101 -4.60 5.70 -0.40
N HIS A 102 -4.81 6.14 -1.65
CA HIS A 102 -6.08 5.98 -2.36
C HIS A 102 -6.18 4.59 -3.01
N PRO A 103 -7.31 3.87 -2.85
CA PRO A 103 -7.55 2.59 -3.53
C PRO A 103 -7.48 2.73 -5.05
N LEU A 104 -7.06 1.66 -5.76
CA LEU A 104 -7.19 1.62 -7.21
C LEU A 104 -8.65 1.52 -7.63
N PHE A 105 -9.43 0.70 -6.94
CA PHE A 105 -10.87 0.50 -7.18
C PHE A 105 -11.57 0.08 -5.87
N ALA A 106 -12.90 0.05 -5.88
CA ALA A 106 -13.69 -0.45 -4.77
C ALA A 106 -13.90 -1.96 -4.91
N ASP A 107 -14.72 -2.35 -5.88
CA ASP A 107 -15.15 -3.73 -6.11
C ASP A 107 -14.48 -4.34 -7.33
N SER A 108 -14.27 -3.54 -8.37
CA SER A 108 -13.75 -4.01 -9.65
C SER A 108 -12.83 -3.00 -10.32
N ALA A 109 -11.79 -3.51 -11.00
CA ALA A 109 -10.93 -2.71 -11.88
C ALA A 109 -11.71 -1.85 -12.90
N ASP A 110 -12.94 -2.26 -13.25
CA ASP A 110 -13.82 -1.59 -14.19
C ASP A 110 -14.85 -0.64 -13.54
N ASP A 111 -14.76 -0.39 -12.23
CA ASP A 111 -15.66 0.54 -11.53
C ASP A 111 -15.77 1.89 -12.25
N PRO A 112 -16.95 2.52 -12.30
CA PRO A 112 -17.04 3.86 -12.88
C PRO A 112 -16.20 4.86 -12.07
N ASN A 113 -15.73 5.95 -12.67
CA ASN A 113 -15.06 7.00 -11.91
C ASN A 113 -15.98 7.55 -10.80
N ARG A 114 -15.41 7.74 -9.60
CA ARG A 114 -16.11 8.26 -8.40
C ARG A 114 -15.22 9.25 -7.67
N ASP A 115 -15.12 10.45 -8.24
CA ASP A 115 -14.41 11.60 -7.67
C ASP A 115 -13.10 11.19 -6.97
N ILE A 116 -12.97 11.46 -5.66
CA ILE A 116 -11.75 11.17 -4.89
C ILE A 116 -11.70 9.79 -4.23
N ARG A 117 -12.77 8.97 -4.30
CA ARG A 117 -12.84 7.70 -3.53
C ARG A 117 -11.77 6.70 -3.93
N TYR A 118 -11.36 6.70 -5.19
CA TYR A 118 -10.31 5.82 -5.71
C TYR A 118 -9.75 6.41 -7.00
N ILE A 119 -8.61 5.87 -7.43
CA ILE A 119 -7.90 6.34 -8.62
C ILE A 119 -8.82 6.30 -9.86
N PRO A 120 -8.90 7.38 -10.66
CA PRO A 120 -9.68 7.40 -11.88
C PRO A 120 -9.22 6.36 -12.90
N ARG A 121 -10.17 5.82 -13.67
CA ARG A 121 -9.97 4.71 -14.60
C ARG A 121 -8.76 4.89 -15.52
N GLU A 122 -8.62 6.07 -16.11
CA GLU A 122 -7.51 6.43 -17.00
C GLU A 122 -6.14 6.14 -16.37
N ARG A 123 -5.95 6.50 -15.10
CA ARG A 123 -4.66 6.36 -14.40
C ARG A 123 -4.51 4.98 -13.74
N ARG A 124 -5.56 4.44 -13.11
CA ARG A 124 -5.45 3.11 -12.51
C ARG A 124 -5.26 2.01 -13.55
N SER A 125 -5.80 2.14 -14.77
CA SER A 125 -5.58 1.15 -15.83
C SER A 125 -4.09 1.04 -16.21
N VAL A 126 -3.33 2.12 -16.11
CA VAL A 126 -1.87 2.12 -16.30
C VAL A 126 -1.19 1.31 -15.19
N LEU A 127 -1.53 1.57 -13.93
CA LEU A 127 -0.96 0.87 -12.78
C LEU A 127 -1.35 -0.62 -12.77
N LEU A 128 -2.63 -0.93 -12.98
CA LEU A 128 -3.12 -2.31 -13.04
C LEU A 128 -2.47 -3.11 -14.17
N SER A 129 -2.19 -2.49 -15.31
CA SER A 129 -1.45 -3.16 -16.39
C SER A 129 -0.06 -3.63 -15.94
N GLN A 130 0.67 -2.77 -15.22
CA GLN A 130 1.98 -3.15 -14.66
C GLN A 130 1.82 -4.22 -13.57
N LEU A 131 0.90 -4.02 -12.62
CA LEU A 131 0.68 -4.96 -11.52
C LEU A 131 0.29 -6.36 -12.02
N ARG A 132 -0.58 -6.46 -13.03
CA ARG A 132 -0.96 -7.73 -13.66
C ARG A 132 0.20 -8.39 -14.39
N LYS A 133 0.99 -7.61 -15.15
CA LYS A 133 2.19 -8.11 -15.86
C LYS A 133 3.21 -8.73 -14.90
N HIS A 134 3.31 -8.19 -13.69
CA HIS A 134 4.26 -8.59 -12.67
C HIS A 134 3.63 -9.49 -11.58
N GLU A 135 2.42 -10.02 -11.83
CA GLU A 135 1.69 -10.93 -10.93
C GLU A 135 1.68 -10.44 -9.48
N ALA A 136 1.39 -9.14 -9.30
CA ALA A 136 1.40 -8.52 -7.98
C ALA A 136 0.43 -9.24 -7.03
N SER A 137 0.89 -9.47 -5.80
CA SER A 137 0.15 -10.24 -4.81
C SER A 137 -0.88 -9.38 -4.07
N GLY A 138 -0.66 -8.07 -3.96
CA GLY A 138 -1.66 -7.19 -3.38
C GLY A 138 -1.32 -5.70 -3.40
N VAL A 139 -2.38 -4.90 -3.29
CA VAL A 139 -2.35 -3.46 -3.10
C VAL A 139 -3.05 -3.14 -1.78
N PHE A 140 -2.34 -2.53 -0.84
CA PHE A 140 -2.86 -2.15 0.47
C PHE A 140 -2.99 -0.63 0.55
N THR A 141 -4.19 -0.19 0.91
CA THR A 141 -4.57 1.23 0.91
C THR A 141 -5.37 1.63 2.15
N GLY A 142 -5.71 2.92 2.23
CA GLY A 142 -6.52 3.51 3.29
C GLY A 142 -7.61 4.42 2.71
N HIS A 143 -7.60 5.70 3.08
CA HIS A 143 -8.51 6.74 2.56
C HIS A 143 -9.98 6.65 3.02
N TRP A 144 -10.61 5.47 3.03
CA TRP A 144 -12.06 5.38 3.26
C TRP A 144 -12.47 5.46 4.73
N HIS A 145 -11.54 5.29 5.65
CA HIS A 145 -11.85 5.18 7.09
C HIS A 145 -12.80 4.01 7.41
N GLU A 146 -12.84 3.00 6.55
CA GLU A 146 -13.58 1.74 6.70
C GLU A 146 -12.75 0.61 6.07
N ASN A 147 -12.95 -0.63 6.52
CA ASN A 147 -12.34 -1.77 5.85
C ASN A 147 -13.12 -2.12 4.59
N HIS A 148 -12.38 -2.47 3.54
CA HIS A 148 -12.96 -3.01 2.32
C HIS A 148 -12.03 -4.08 1.73
N TYR A 149 -12.62 -5.11 1.13
CA TYR A 149 -11.92 -6.29 0.66
C TYR A 149 -12.39 -6.62 -0.75
N SER A 150 -11.50 -6.52 -1.73
CA SER A 150 -11.75 -6.93 -3.11
C SER A 150 -10.48 -7.52 -3.74
N SER A 151 -10.56 -7.93 -5.00
CA SER A 151 -9.42 -8.45 -5.73
C SER A 151 -9.55 -8.22 -7.24
N ASP A 152 -8.42 -8.32 -7.94
CA ASP A 152 -8.35 -8.37 -9.39
C ASP A 152 -7.58 -9.63 -9.80
N GLY A 153 -8.33 -10.71 -10.07
CA GLY A 153 -7.77 -12.06 -10.09
C GLY A 153 -7.25 -12.43 -8.70
N ASP A 154 -5.99 -12.88 -8.65
CA ASP A 154 -5.31 -13.26 -7.40
C ASP A 154 -4.69 -12.06 -6.66
N MET A 155 -4.65 -10.88 -7.28
CA MET A 155 -4.12 -9.67 -6.64
C MET A 155 -5.14 -9.12 -5.64
N LEU A 156 -4.77 -9.08 -4.37
CA LEU A 156 -5.60 -8.47 -3.33
C LEU A 156 -5.73 -6.96 -3.53
N MET A 157 -6.91 -6.40 -3.31
CA MET A 157 -7.12 -4.96 -3.18
C MET A 157 -7.76 -4.69 -1.82
N ILE A 158 -6.93 -4.27 -0.86
CA ILE A 158 -7.32 -4.13 0.54
C ILE A 158 -7.35 -2.67 0.97
N ILE A 159 -8.51 -2.23 1.45
CA ILE A 159 -8.66 -0.95 2.15
C ILE A 159 -8.63 -1.24 3.65
N SER A 160 -7.67 -0.65 4.35
CA SER A 160 -7.53 -0.80 5.80
C SER A 160 -8.25 0.32 6.52
N GLY A 161 -9.06 -0.06 7.52
CA GLY A 161 -9.71 0.87 8.44
C GLY A 161 -8.68 1.72 9.21
N PRO A 162 -9.10 2.86 9.77
CA PRO A 162 -8.17 3.84 10.28
C PRO A 162 -7.83 3.58 11.75
N VAL A 163 -6.69 4.11 12.19
CA VAL A 163 -6.43 4.26 13.63
C VAL A 163 -7.34 5.34 14.23
N GLY A 164 -7.63 6.42 13.49
CA GLY A 164 -8.45 7.53 13.96
C GLY A 164 -9.65 7.81 13.06
N TYR A 165 -10.78 8.16 13.67
CA TYR A 165 -12.01 8.56 12.97
C TYR A 165 -12.60 7.44 12.07
N PRO A 166 -12.92 6.25 12.61
CA PRO A 166 -13.59 5.20 11.85
C PRO A 166 -14.97 5.66 11.36
N LEU A 167 -15.30 5.34 10.11
CA LEU A 167 -16.58 5.63 9.46
C LEU A 167 -17.38 4.35 9.13
N GLY A 168 -16.71 3.19 9.12
CA GLY A 168 -17.33 1.88 9.00
C GLY A 168 -17.70 1.27 10.35
N ASP A 169 -18.10 -0.01 10.32
CA ASP A 169 -18.51 -0.77 11.51
C ASP A 169 -17.32 -1.15 12.42
N ASP A 170 -16.13 -1.31 11.84
CA ASP A 170 -14.92 -1.68 12.58
C ASP A 170 -14.41 -0.52 13.46
N PRO A 171 -13.88 -0.81 14.66
CA PRO A 171 -13.32 0.20 15.54
C PRO A 171 -11.97 0.72 15.03
N SER A 172 -11.43 1.73 15.72
CA SER A 172 -10.02 2.11 15.59
C SER A 172 -9.11 0.90 15.75
N GLY A 173 -8.17 0.73 14.82
CA GLY A 173 -7.34 -0.47 14.75
C GLY A 173 -6.23 -0.40 13.72
N LEU A 174 -5.57 -1.53 13.50
CA LEU A 174 -4.55 -1.70 12.48
C LEU A 174 -4.64 -3.08 11.81
N ARG A 175 -4.08 -3.19 10.61
CA ARG A 175 -4.01 -4.45 9.88
C ARG A 175 -2.64 -5.10 10.09
N ILE A 176 -2.65 -6.38 10.43
CA ILE A 176 -1.47 -7.22 10.42
C ILE A 176 -1.47 -8.03 9.13
N VAL A 177 -0.37 -7.94 8.38
CA VAL A 177 -0.15 -8.70 7.14
C VAL A 177 1.01 -9.65 7.36
N LYS A 178 0.76 -10.94 7.15
CA LYS A 178 1.75 -12.02 7.23
C LYS A 178 2.08 -12.46 5.81
N VAL A 179 3.34 -12.31 5.44
CA VAL A 179 3.85 -12.69 4.11
C VAL A 179 4.62 -14.00 4.27
N TYR A 180 4.09 -15.07 3.68
CA TYR A 180 4.76 -16.37 3.60
C TYR A 180 5.43 -16.51 2.24
N ASP A 181 6.05 -17.66 1.97
CA ASP A 181 6.64 -17.93 0.66
C ASP A 181 5.59 -18.22 -0.42
N ASP A 182 4.42 -18.71 -0.03
CA ASP A 182 3.39 -19.26 -0.91
C ASP A 182 2.05 -18.51 -0.83
N ARG A 183 1.88 -17.58 0.12
CA ARG A 183 0.63 -16.85 0.34
C ARG A 183 0.81 -15.60 1.19
N ILE A 184 -0.20 -14.73 1.13
CA ILE A 184 -0.37 -13.59 2.03
C ILE A 184 -1.61 -13.85 2.89
N GLU A 185 -1.47 -13.71 4.20
CA GLU A 185 -2.60 -13.68 5.14
C GLU A 185 -2.69 -12.28 5.73
N HIS A 186 -3.89 -11.74 5.90
CA HIS A 186 -4.06 -10.44 6.56
C HIS A 186 -5.35 -10.38 7.37
N GLU A 187 -5.31 -9.63 8.46
CA GLU A 187 -6.44 -9.47 9.37
C GLU A 187 -6.41 -8.07 9.98
N TYR A 188 -7.59 -7.46 10.12
CA TYR A 188 -7.73 -6.17 10.79
C TYR A 188 -8.10 -6.42 12.25
N PHE A 189 -7.39 -5.76 13.15
CA PHE A 189 -7.63 -5.88 14.59
C PHE A 189 -8.02 -4.51 15.13
N GLY A 190 -9.13 -4.47 15.87
CA GLY A 190 -9.41 -3.35 16.76
C GLY A 190 -8.28 -3.21 17.79
N MET A 191 -8.04 -1.99 18.27
CA MET A 191 -6.95 -1.74 19.22
C MET A 191 -7.01 -2.62 20.48
N ASP A 192 -8.21 -2.95 20.95
CA ASP A 192 -8.43 -3.81 22.12
C ASP A 192 -8.22 -5.30 21.84
N ASP A 193 -8.17 -5.70 20.57
CA ASP A 193 -8.07 -7.09 20.10
C ASP A 193 -6.69 -7.43 19.52
N LEU A 194 -5.73 -6.51 19.61
CA LEU A 194 -4.40 -6.72 19.04
C LEU A 194 -3.65 -7.87 19.72
N PRO A 195 -3.07 -8.81 18.95
CA PRO A 195 -2.29 -9.88 19.53
C PRO A 195 -0.97 -9.34 20.10
N ASN A 196 -0.58 -9.84 21.27
CA ASN A 196 0.71 -9.51 21.89
C ASN A 196 1.92 -10.03 21.08
N THR A 197 1.72 -10.98 20.17
CA THR A 197 2.78 -11.59 19.36
C THR A 197 2.23 -12.05 18.02
N VAL A 198 3.00 -11.83 16.95
CA VAL A 198 2.69 -12.28 15.59
C VAL A 198 3.68 -13.37 15.21
N GLU A 199 3.20 -14.60 15.06
CA GLU A 199 4.02 -15.74 14.61
C GLU A 199 3.78 -16.04 13.14
N LEU A 200 4.87 -16.21 12.38
CA LEU A 200 4.86 -16.76 11.01
C LEU A 200 5.12 -18.27 11.10
N LYS A 201 4.05 -19.07 11.15
CA LYS A 201 4.18 -20.54 11.10
C LYS A 201 4.16 -21.01 9.66
N SER A 202 5.23 -21.66 9.21
CA SER A 202 5.22 -22.36 7.92
C SER A 202 4.10 -23.40 7.94
N ALA A 203 3.40 -23.54 6.80
CA ALA A 203 2.47 -24.64 6.63
C ALA A 203 3.25 -25.94 6.82
N ILE A 204 2.81 -26.79 7.77
CA ILE A 204 3.47 -28.04 8.11
C ILE A 204 3.65 -28.84 6.82
N GLY A 205 4.91 -29.07 6.43
CA GLY A 205 5.25 -29.86 5.26
C GLY A 205 4.54 -31.20 5.32
N ARG A 206 3.84 -31.56 4.23
CA ARG A 206 3.33 -32.92 4.07
C ARG A 206 4.51 -33.87 4.29
N ALA A 207 4.43 -34.67 5.36
CA ALA A 207 5.34 -35.77 5.56
C ALA A 207 5.26 -36.67 4.32
N SER A 208 6.31 -36.65 3.50
CA SER A 208 6.55 -37.67 2.50
C SER A 208 6.82 -38.96 3.26
N SER A 209 5.78 -39.77 3.45
CA SER A 209 5.91 -41.14 3.89
C SER A 209 6.55 -41.92 2.75
N THR A 210 7.85 -42.16 2.85
CA THR A 210 8.54 -43.19 2.07
C THR A 210 7.99 -44.57 2.46
N HIS A 211 7.51 -45.31 1.47
CA HIS A 211 7.49 -46.76 1.45
C HIS A 211 8.30 -47.22 0.24
#